data_AF-A0A850CBV5-F1
#
_entry.id   AF-A0A850CBV5-F1
#
_cell.length_a   1.000
_cell.length_b   1.000
_cell.length_c   1.000
_cell.angle_alpha   90.00
_cell.angle_beta   90.00
_cell.angle_gamma   90.00
#
_symmetry.space_group_name_H-M   'P 1'
#
loop_
_entity.id
_entity.type
_entity.pdbx_description
1 polymer ?
#
loop_
_entity_poly.entity_id
_entity_poly.type
_entity_poly.pdbx_seq_one_letter_code
_entity_poly.pdbx_strand_id
1 'polypeptide(L)'
;MTEQSRGPQRRLVIVVRADPVVCGHATEARGLAEVALTRGFDDVRIVTWPIETLKAAGLPLKPLDELLPYSEGITVERPGPVGDYRVPDGRHLLG
;
A
#
# COMPACT_ATOMS: atom_id res chain seq x y z
N MET A 1 -36.03 -11.58 -0.99
CA MET A 1 -34.82 -12.13 -0.33
C MET A 1 -33.67 -11.27 -0.80
N THR A 2 -33.23 -10.31 0.01
CA THR A 2 -32.17 -9.38 -0.36
C THR A 2 -30.86 -10.16 -0.48
N GLU A 3 -30.25 -10.09 -1.65
CA GLU A 3 -28.92 -10.63 -1.90
C GLU A 3 -27.96 -9.86 -0.98
N GLN A 4 -27.62 -10.44 0.18
CA GLN A 4 -26.51 -9.95 0.96
C GLN A 4 -25.27 -10.12 0.08
N SER A 5 -24.73 -9.00 -0.41
CA SER A 5 -23.48 -8.97 -1.15
C SER A 5 -22.46 -9.76 -0.35
N ARG A 6 -22.08 -10.93 -0.85
CA ARG A 6 -21.06 -11.77 -0.20
C ARG A 6 -19.80 -10.90 -0.16
N GLY A 7 -19.36 -10.51 1.04
CA GLY A 7 -18.11 -9.78 1.20
C GLY A 7 -16.94 -10.55 0.56
N PRO A 8 -15.79 -9.90 0.32
CA PRO A 8 -14.66 -10.58 -0.30
C PRO A 8 -14.31 -11.84 0.47
N GLN A 9 -14.18 -12.95 -0.24
CA GLN A 9 -13.94 -14.26 0.36
C GLN A 9 -12.51 -14.40 0.81
N ARG A 10 -11.58 -13.73 0.12
CA ARG A 10 -10.13 -13.86 0.34
C ARG A 10 -9.46 -12.52 0.09
N ARG A 11 -9.28 -11.78 1.18
CA ARG A 11 -8.59 -10.48 1.18
C ARG A 11 -7.10 -10.63 1.53
N LEU A 12 -6.25 -9.93 0.79
CA LEU A 12 -4.84 -9.72 1.11
C LEU A 12 -4.59 -8.22 1.27
N VAL A 13 -3.99 -7.82 2.40
CA VAL A 13 -3.55 -6.45 2.64
C VAL A 13 -2.04 -6.45 2.84
N ILE A 14 -1.34 -5.67 2.02
CA ILE A 14 0.11 -5.53 2.05
C ILE A 14 0.43 -4.11 2.54
N VAL A 15 0.99 -4.00 3.74
CA VAL A 15 1.44 -2.71 4.29
C VAL A 15 2.92 -2.55 3.98
N VAL A 16 3.28 -1.51 3.21
CA VAL A 16 4.65 -1.35 2.72
C VAL A 16 5.22 0.01 3.06
N ARG A 17 6.49 0.00 3.46
CA ARG A 17 7.27 1.23 3.62
C ARG A 17 7.93 1.63 2.30
N ALA A 18 8.38 0.66 1.51
CA ALA A 18 9.03 0.86 0.22
C ALA A 18 7.96 0.92 -0.89
N ASP A 19 7.54 2.13 -1.21
CA ASP A 19 6.62 2.39 -2.32
C ASP A 19 7.35 2.31 -3.67
N PRO A 20 6.75 1.76 -4.74
CA PRO A 20 7.33 1.80 -6.09
C PRO A 20 7.65 3.22 -6.60
N VAL A 21 6.97 4.24 -6.07
CA VAL A 21 7.27 5.66 -6.31
C VAL A 21 8.65 6.05 -5.76
N VAL A 22 9.07 5.45 -4.63
CA VAL A 22 10.32 5.80 -3.92
C VAL A 22 11.53 5.06 -4.48
N CYS A 23 11.38 3.79 -4.87
CA CYS A 23 12.50 2.98 -5.37
C CYS A 23 12.06 2.14 -6.55
N GLY A 24 12.81 2.20 -7.66
CA GLY A 24 12.51 1.40 -8.85
C GLY A 24 12.66 -0.10 -8.67
N HIS A 25 13.33 -0.55 -7.61
CA HIS A 25 13.45 -1.95 -7.23
C HIS A 25 12.40 -2.39 -6.21
N ALA A 26 11.58 -1.48 -5.67
CA ALA A 26 10.50 -1.81 -4.73
C ALA A 26 9.30 -2.41 -5.48
N THR A 27 9.51 -3.51 -6.19
CA THR A 27 8.50 -4.19 -7.01
C THR A 27 7.90 -5.39 -6.28
N GLU A 28 8.41 -5.76 -5.11
CA GLU A 28 7.98 -6.94 -4.36
C GLU A 28 6.51 -6.85 -3.96
N ALA A 29 6.07 -5.67 -3.51
CA ALA A 29 4.68 -5.40 -3.15
C ALA A 29 3.75 -5.61 -4.35
N ARG A 30 4.17 -5.10 -5.52
CA ARG A 30 3.46 -5.29 -6.77
C ARG A 30 3.42 -6.77 -7.13
N GLY A 31 4.58 -7.44 -7.24
CA GLY A 31 4.66 -8.85 -7.62
C GLY A 31 3.82 -9.75 -6.71
N LEU A 32 3.83 -9.52 -5.40
CA LEU A 32 2.99 -10.26 -4.46
C LEU A 32 1.50 -10.01 -4.70
N ALA A 33 1.09 -8.77 -4.95
CA ALA A 33 -0.29 -8.43 -5.26
C ALA A 33 -0.77 -9.05 -6.58
N GLU A 34 0.06 -8.98 -7.64
CA GLU A 34 -0.24 -9.57 -8.95
C GLU A 34 -0.41 -11.09 -8.85
N VAL A 35 0.49 -11.77 -8.13
CA VAL A 35 0.39 -13.22 -7.91
C VAL A 35 -0.83 -13.57 -7.04
N ALA A 36 -1.19 -12.75 -6.05
CA ALA A 36 -2.35 -13.02 -5.20
C ALA A 36 -3.66 -13.15 -6.00
N LEU A 37 -3.86 -12.33 -7.03
CA LEU A 37 -5.01 -12.45 -7.94
C LEU A 37 -5.05 -13.84 -8.60
N THR A 38 -3.91 -14.30 -9.13
CA THR A 38 -3.80 -15.64 -9.75
C THR A 38 -4.01 -16.79 -8.76
N ARG A 39 -3.85 -16.52 -7.46
CA ARG A 39 -4.07 -17.47 -6.37
C ARG A 39 -5.48 -17.41 -5.80
N GLY A 40 -6.39 -16.65 -6.40
CA GLY A 40 -7.81 -16.58 -6.04
C GLY A 40 -8.11 -15.68 -4.84
N PHE A 41 -7.29 -14.65 -4.60
CA PHE A 41 -7.69 -13.53 -3.76
C PHE A 41 -8.58 -12.59 -4.58
N ASP A 42 -9.70 -12.18 -4.00
CA ASP A 42 -10.73 -11.35 -4.66
C ASP A 42 -10.75 -9.90 -4.16
N ASP A 43 -9.91 -9.57 -3.17
CA ASP A 43 -9.66 -8.20 -2.71
C ASP A 43 -8.19 -8.05 -2.29
N VAL A 44 -7.38 -7.42 -3.16
CA VAL A 44 -5.96 -7.22 -2.92
C VAL A 44 -5.70 -5.73 -2.72
N ARG A 45 -5.11 -5.38 -1.58
CA ARG A 45 -4.83 -3.99 -1.21
C ARG A 45 -3.37 -3.79 -0.87
N ILE A 46 -2.81 -2.69 -1.36
CA ILE A 46 -1.51 -2.18 -0.95
C ILE A 46 -1.76 -0.90 -0.17
N VAL A 47 -1.33 -0.86 1.09
CA VAL A 47 -1.41 0.33 1.94
C VAL A 47 -0.02 0.92 2.06
N THR A 48 0.10 2.19 1.69
CA THR A 48 1.38 2.90 1.61
C THR A 48 1.19 4.40 1.91
N TRP A 49 2.27 5.17 1.86
CA TRP A 49 2.29 6.58 2.25
C TRP A 49 1.46 7.49 1.33
N PRO A 50 0.89 8.58 1.87
CA PRO A 50 0.45 9.71 1.07
C PRO A 50 1.57 10.23 0.17
N ILE A 51 1.22 10.57 -1.08
CA ILE A 51 2.17 11.14 -2.04
C ILE A 51 2.81 12.42 -1.50
N GLU A 52 2.02 13.28 -0.85
CA GLU A 52 2.53 14.54 -0.29
C GLU A 52 3.54 14.31 0.84
N THR A 53 3.37 13.25 1.64
CA THR A 53 4.36 12.84 2.66
C THR A 53 5.67 12.40 2.01
N LEU A 54 5.59 11.62 0.91
CA LEU A 54 6.78 11.18 0.18
C LEU A 54 7.53 12.35 -0.46
N LYS A 55 6.80 13.32 -1.04
CA LYS A 55 7.39 14.54 -1.62
C LYS A 55 8.06 15.39 -0.54
N ALA A 56 7.40 15.57 0.60
CA ALA A 56 7.93 16.35 1.72
C ALA A 56 9.18 15.72 2.36
N ALA A 57 9.36 14.40 2.23
CA ALA A 57 10.55 13.70 2.73
C ALA A 57 11.83 14.02 1.95
N GLY A 58 11.73 14.72 0.81
CA GLY A 58 12.89 15.07 -0.03
C GLY A 58 13.54 13.86 -0.72
N LEU A 59 12.82 12.74 -0.79
CA LEU A 59 13.29 11.52 -1.46
C LEU A 59 13.23 11.72 -2.99
N PRO A 60 14.17 11.14 -3.75
CA PRO A 60 14.08 11.13 -5.20
C PRO A 60 12.93 10.22 -5.63
N LEU A 61 11.77 10.82 -5.92
CA LEU A 61 10.58 10.09 -6.38
C LEU A 61 10.61 9.92 -7.89
N LYS A 62 10.11 8.79 -8.37
CA LYS A 62 9.75 8.63 -9.77
C LYS A 62 8.60 9.58 -10.14
N PRO A 63 8.56 10.08 -11.39
CA PRO A 63 7.38 10.76 -11.91
C PRO A 63 6.16 9.85 -11.78
N LEU A 64 5.07 10.38 -11.21
CA LEU A 64 3.89 9.57 -10.87
C LEU A 64 3.13 9.10 -12.12
N ASP A 65 3.21 9.90 -13.17
CA ASP A 65 2.65 9.65 -14.50
C ASP A 65 3.41 8.57 -15.29
N GLU A 66 4.64 8.25 -14.90
CA GLU A 66 5.42 7.15 -15.50
C GLU A 66 5.17 5.80 -14.82
N LEU A 67 4.36 5.74 -13.76
CA LEU A 67 4.06 4.51 -13.06
C LEU A 67 3.03 3.68 -13.82
N LEU A 68 3.43 2.46 -14.18
CA LEU A 68 2.53 1.49 -14.80
C LEU A 68 1.35 1.19 -13.86
N PRO A 69 0.11 1.16 -14.37
CA PRO A 69 -1.05 0.79 -13.58
C PRO A 69 -0.91 -0.61 -13.02
N TYR A 70 -1.55 -0.87 -11.88
CA TYR A 70 -1.72 -2.21 -11.34
C TYR A 70 -2.80 -2.95 -12.12
N SER A 71 -2.77 -4.28 -12.11
CA SER A 71 -3.86 -5.08 -12.66
C SER A 71 -5.20 -4.78 -11.98
N GLU A 72 -6.28 -4.99 -12.71
CA GLU A 72 -7.65 -4.91 -12.17
C GLU A 72 -7.80 -5.85 -10.97
N GLY A 73 -8.44 -5.37 -9.90
CA GLY A 73 -8.58 -6.10 -8.62
C GLY A 73 -7.54 -5.75 -7.55
N ILE A 74 -6.52 -4.95 -7.88
CA ILE A 74 -5.58 -4.39 -6.89
C ILE A 74 -5.94 -2.92 -6.59
N THR A 75 -6.12 -2.61 -5.31
CA THR A 75 -6.32 -1.24 -4.83
C THR A 75 -5.08 -0.74 -4.11
N VAL A 76 -4.57 0.44 -4.48
CA VAL A 76 -3.51 1.12 -3.73
C VAL A 76 -4.13 2.21 -2.86
N GLU A 77 -4.06 2.02 -1.56
CA GLU A 77 -4.54 2.96 -0.57
C GLU A 77 -3.39 3.80 -0.02
N ARG A 78 -3.61 5.11 0.00
CA ARG A 78 -2.67 6.10 0.53
C ARG A 78 -3.36 6.95 1.60
N PRO A 79 -3.83 6.32 2.70
CA PRO A 79 -4.62 7.03 3.70
C PRO A 79 -3.78 8.10 4.38
N GLY A 80 -4.45 9.19 4.77
CA GLY A 80 -3.83 10.17 5.67
C GLY A 80 -3.46 9.55 7.02
N PRO A 81 -2.57 10.19 7.79
CA PRO A 81 -2.23 9.73 9.13
C PRO A 81 -3.48 9.67 10.01
N VAL A 82 -3.59 8.60 10.79
CA VAL A 82 -4.66 8.44 11.79
C VAL A 82 -4.13 8.94 13.14
N GLY A 83 -4.65 10.07 13.59
CA GLY A 83 -4.25 10.71 14.85
C GLY A 83 -2.92 11.47 14.77
N ASP A 84 -2.51 12.04 15.91
CA ASP A 84 -1.25 12.76 16.12
C ASP A 84 -0.14 11.84 16.65
N TYR A 85 -0.29 10.52 16.48
CA TYR A 85 0.56 9.50 17.10
C TYR A 85 2.03 9.81 16.84
N ARG A 86 2.70 10.27 17.90
CA ARG A 86 4.15 10.23 18.03
C ARG A 86 4.54 8.81 17.66
N VAL A 87 5.29 8.66 16.56
CA VAL A 87 5.90 7.38 16.22
C VAL A 87 6.66 6.93 17.48
N PRO A 88 6.41 5.72 18.02
CA PRO A 88 7.29 5.15 19.02
C PRO A 88 8.69 5.06 18.40
N ASP A 89 9.49 6.09 18.65
CA ASP A 89 10.89 6.07 18.33
C ASP A 89 11.50 4.96 19.20
N GLY A 90 12.17 3.98 18.60
CA GLY A 90 12.83 2.90 19.33
C GLY A 90 13.89 3.40 20.33
N ARG A 91 14.20 4.70 20.33
CA ARG A 91 15.02 5.39 21.32
C ARG A 91 14.27 5.79 22.60
N HIS A 92 12.94 5.65 22.66
CA HIS A 92 12.19 5.76 23.91
C HIS A 92 12.32 4.46 24.70
N LEU A 93 13.38 4.37 25.51
CA LEU A 93 13.42 3.42 26.60
C LEU A 93 12.42 3.90 27.65
N LEU A 94 11.36 3.11 27.88
CA LEU A 94 10.45 3.29 29.01
C LEU A 94 11.29 3.33 30.29
N GLY A 95 11.23 4.45 31.00
CA GLY A 95 11.71 4.61 32.38
C GLY A 95 10.59 4.30 33.36
#